data_AF-A0A933WI17-F1
#
_entry.id   AF-A0A933WI17-F1
#
_cell.length_a   1.000
_cell.length_b   1.000
_cell.length_c   1.000
_cell.angle_alpha   90.00
_cell.angle_beta   90.00
_cell.angle_gamma   90.00
#
_symmetry.space_group_name_H-M   'P 1'
#
loop_
_entity.id
_entity.type
_entity.pdbx_description
1 polymer ?
#
loop_
_entity_poly.entity_id
_entity_poly.type
_entity_poly.pdbx_seq_one_letter_code
_entity_poly.pdbx_strand_id
1 'polypeptide(L)'
;MPMLRRGAALAALLLFAANAVYAQNKPKGQPFTDLMIQAAKDDPKAFTIDESSIRIVKLGPAVAPKQIGLPEKPKPGGKTPPRGEEPGGGGEDPLVVIDKIINLGKKIWEIIEANKPVVNIQTTYGTATPQGISHWTQLAGWKAPEGTVYGFYAKNAYGATVINVRYQVLRTCGGNYKGKGQYLTAVTIEPLTVDVLWGYKFNLGVEIPDSSIANAGTAEDPLAAMQPLVKWSIATVLKESNGRSLYYLRGDGLFKEIGGPFGQAYDDSVAKALDKAVKYSFQ
;
A
#
# COMPACT_ATOMS: atom_id res chain seq x y z
N MET A 1 47.33 -6.43 54.32
CA MET A 1 48.23 -6.46 53.14
C MET A 1 48.93 -7.80 53.12
N PRO A 2 49.09 -8.54 52.00
CA PRO A 2 48.73 -8.32 50.57
C PRO A 2 47.56 -9.27 50.09
N MET A 3 46.71 -8.95 49.10
CA MET A 3 46.85 -9.01 47.62
C MET A 3 47.34 -10.40 47.12
N LEU A 4 46.78 -11.12 46.13
CA LEU A 4 45.92 -10.77 44.99
C LEU A 4 45.33 -12.06 44.31
N ARG A 5 44.07 -11.99 43.85
CA ARG A 5 43.44 -12.57 42.63
C ARG A 5 43.45 -14.09 42.33
N ARG A 6 42.23 -14.63 42.19
CA ARG A 6 41.57 -15.24 41.00
C ARG A 6 40.10 -15.45 41.42
N GLY A 7 39.03 -15.02 40.74
CA GLY A 7 38.81 -14.67 39.35
C GLY A 7 37.73 -15.60 38.77
N ALA A 8 36.49 -15.08 38.66
CA ALA A 8 35.35 -15.54 37.85
C ALA A 8 34.50 -16.74 38.34
N ALA A 9 33.25 -16.45 38.76
CA ALA A 9 32.06 -17.23 38.37
C ALA A 9 30.77 -16.45 38.74
N LEU A 10 29.73 -16.64 37.92
CA LEU A 10 28.35 -16.15 38.05
C LEU A 10 28.06 -14.68 37.70
N ALA A 11 28.02 -14.42 36.39
CA ALA A 11 27.01 -13.51 35.84
C ALA A 11 26.45 -14.16 34.56
N ALA A 12 25.44 -15.01 34.71
CA ALA A 12 24.70 -15.56 33.58
C ALA A 12 23.26 -15.77 34.01
N LEU A 13 22.48 -14.70 34.08
CA LEU A 13 21.03 -14.78 34.00
C LEU A 13 20.50 -13.38 33.69
N LEU A 14 20.19 -13.12 32.41
CA LEU A 14 19.21 -12.11 31.93
C LEU A 14 19.25 -12.07 30.40
N LEU A 15 18.80 -13.14 29.74
CA LEU A 15 18.45 -13.12 28.31
C LEU A 15 17.26 -14.04 28.04
N PHE A 16 16.11 -13.71 28.63
CA PHE A 16 14.83 -14.29 28.20
C PHE A 16 13.72 -13.23 28.30
N ALA A 17 13.76 -12.23 27.41
CA ALA A 17 12.61 -11.34 27.22
C ALA A 17 12.52 -10.69 25.82
N ALA A 18 13.25 -11.16 24.81
CA ALA A 18 13.17 -10.57 23.46
C ALA A 18 12.29 -11.37 22.47
N ASN A 19 11.90 -12.60 22.80
CA ASN A 19 11.18 -13.47 21.84
C ASN A 19 9.66 -13.52 22.03
N ALA A 20 9.10 -12.88 23.07
CA ALA A 20 7.67 -12.95 23.36
C ALA A 20 6.82 -11.87 22.65
N VAL A 21 7.41 -10.81 22.11
CA VAL A 21 6.68 -9.75 21.39
C VAL A 21 6.59 -10.02 19.88
N TYR A 22 7.36 -10.96 19.34
CA TYR A 22 7.29 -11.37 17.93
C TYR A 22 6.23 -12.44 17.63
N ALA A 23 5.53 -12.97 18.64
CA ALA A 23 4.59 -14.08 18.48
C ALA A 23 3.11 -13.67 18.29
N GLN A 24 2.78 -12.37 18.26
CA GLN A 24 1.38 -11.91 18.24
C GLN A 24 0.78 -11.58 16.87
N ASN A 25 1.48 -11.84 15.76
CA ASN A 25 0.87 -11.73 14.42
C ASN A 25 1.26 -12.93 13.54
N LYS A 26 0.59 -14.07 13.72
CA LYS A 26 0.52 -15.08 12.64
C LYS A 26 -0.26 -14.44 11.48
N PRO A 27 0.27 -14.40 10.25
CA PRO A 27 -0.46 -13.83 9.14
C PRO A 27 -1.72 -14.65 8.85
N LYS A 28 -2.83 -13.92 8.60
CA LYS A 28 -4.05 -14.47 8.02
C LYS A 28 -3.70 -15.10 6.66
N GLY A 29 -3.97 -16.38 6.54
CA GLY A 29 -3.72 -17.18 5.34
C GLY A 29 -3.97 -18.65 5.65
N GLN A 30 -4.60 -19.38 4.73
CA GLN A 30 -4.78 -20.83 4.89
C GLN A 30 -3.42 -21.50 5.14
N PRO A 31 -3.32 -22.56 5.96
CA PRO A 31 -2.07 -23.30 6.13
C PRO A 31 -1.58 -23.91 4.81
N PHE A 32 -0.30 -24.28 4.71
CA PHE A 32 0.18 -25.06 3.57
C PHE A 32 -0.39 -26.49 3.66
N THR A 33 -0.71 -27.09 2.51
CA THR A 33 -1.23 -28.46 2.48
C THR A 33 -0.09 -29.47 2.70
N ASP A 34 -0.42 -30.68 3.16
CA ASP A 34 0.58 -31.75 3.32
C ASP A 34 1.31 -32.08 2.02
N LEU A 35 0.62 -31.97 0.88
CA LEU A 35 1.21 -32.13 -0.44
C LEU A 35 2.29 -31.07 -0.72
N MET A 36 2.05 -29.80 -0.35
CA MET A 36 3.05 -28.73 -0.47
C MET A 36 4.24 -29.00 0.44
N ILE A 37 3.98 -29.48 1.65
CA ILE A 37 5.04 -29.80 2.62
C ILE A 37 5.91 -30.93 2.10
N GLN A 38 5.31 -31.98 1.55
CA GLN A 38 6.06 -33.11 0.99
C GLN A 38 6.87 -32.69 -0.23
N ALA A 39 6.26 -31.98 -1.18
CA ALA A 39 6.97 -31.48 -2.36
C ALA A 39 8.14 -30.55 -2.00
N ALA A 40 8.01 -29.72 -0.95
CA ALA A 40 9.09 -28.87 -0.48
C ALA A 40 10.24 -29.63 0.19
N LYS A 41 9.97 -30.81 0.76
CA LYS A 41 11.03 -31.72 1.24
C LYS A 41 11.76 -32.39 0.08
N ASP A 42 11.01 -32.77 -0.96
CA ASP A 42 11.55 -33.49 -2.11
C ASP A 42 12.37 -32.56 -3.03
N ASP A 43 11.95 -31.30 -3.21
CA ASP A 43 12.67 -30.28 -3.97
C ASP A 43 12.65 -28.91 -3.28
N PRO A 44 13.51 -28.68 -2.26
CA PRO A 44 13.52 -27.43 -1.50
C PRO A 44 13.88 -26.20 -2.33
N LYS A 45 14.63 -26.37 -3.43
CA LYS A 45 15.02 -25.25 -4.31
C LYS A 45 13.82 -24.69 -5.08
N ALA A 46 12.86 -25.54 -5.45
CA ALA A 46 11.63 -25.10 -6.10
C ALA A 46 10.74 -24.23 -5.20
N PHE A 47 10.95 -24.24 -3.88
CA PHE A 47 10.24 -23.45 -2.87
C PHE A 47 11.13 -22.39 -2.21
N THR A 48 12.39 -22.28 -2.61
CA THR A 48 13.30 -21.26 -2.09
C THR A 48 13.22 -20.03 -2.98
N ILE A 49 12.87 -18.87 -2.42
CA ILE A 49 12.90 -17.59 -3.13
C ILE A 49 14.36 -17.14 -3.32
N ASP A 50 14.69 -16.72 -4.53
CA ASP A 50 15.87 -15.90 -4.78
C ASP A 50 15.52 -14.45 -4.42
N GLU A 51 15.92 -14.00 -3.23
CA GLU A 51 15.61 -12.65 -2.73
C GLU A 51 16.19 -11.55 -3.61
N SER A 52 17.31 -11.81 -4.30
CA SER A 52 17.92 -10.84 -5.22
C SER A 52 17.09 -10.62 -6.49
N SER A 53 16.16 -11.55 -6.79
CA SER A 53 15.25 -11.45 -7.93
C SER A 53 14.01 -10.60 -7.66
N ILE A 54 13.72 -10.28 -6.39
CA ILE A 54 12.53 -9.54 -5.98
C ILE A 54 12.65 -8.10 -6.48
N ARG A 55 11.71 -7.69 -7.33
CA ARG A 55 11.70 -6.33 -7.88
C ARG A 55 10.30 -5.80 -8.10
N ILE A 56 10.16 -4.49 -7.89
CA ILE A 56 9.00 -3.71 -8.30
C ILE A 56 9.46 -2.77 -9.43
N VAL A 57 8.75 -2.79 -10.55
CA VAL A 57 9.12 -2.01 -11.73
C VAL A 57 7.95 -1.12 -12.12
N LYS A 58 8.19 0.17 -12.36
CA LYS A 58 7.21 1.07 -12.95
C LYS A 58 7.06 0.72 -14.43
N LEU A 59 5.87 0.28 -14.84
CA LEU A 59 5.61 -0.19 -16.19
C LEU A 59 5.08 0.90 -17.12
N GLY A 60 4.50 1.97 -16.58
CA GLY A 60 4.01 3.09 -17.38
C GLY A 60 2.73 3.73 -16.84
N PRO A 61 2.04 4.56 -17.66
CA PRO A 61 0.76 5.14 -17.30
C PRO A 61 -0.32 4.06 -17.14
N ALA A 62 -1.41 4.42 -16.46
CA ALA A 62 -2.63 3.64 -16.33
C ALA A 62 -3.10 3.01 -17.65
N VAL A 63 -3.64 1.80 -17.55
CA VAL A 63 -4.51 1.27 -18.60
C VAL A 63 -5.88 1.96 -18.49
N ALA A 64 -6.54 2.21 -19.62
CA ALA A 64 -7.78 2.97 -19.67
C ALA A 64 -8.85 2.40 -18.71
N PRO A 65 -9.49 3.25 -17.89
CA PRO A 65 -10.58 2.86 -17.01
C PRO A 65 -11.82 2.44 -17.80
N LYS A 66 -11.98 1.17 -18.16
CA LYS A 66 -13.34 0.63 -18.24
C LYS A 66 -13.67 0.14 -16.84
N GLN A 67 -14.39 0.96 -16.07
CA GLN A 67 -14.89 0.70 -14.69
C GLN A 67 -14.02 1.16 -13.49
N ILE A 68 -13.28 2.27 -13.57
CA ILE A 68 -13.07 3.02 -12.31
C ILE A 68 -14.43 3.59 -11.95
N GLY A 69 -15.10 2.98 -10.97
CA GLY A 69 -16.31 3.49 -10.33
C GLY A 69 -16.03 4.81 -9.65
N LEU A 70 -15.77 5.85 -10.45
CA LEU A 70 -15.83 7.23 -10.02
C LEU A 70 -17.19 7.37 -9.32
N PRO A 71 -17.23 7.86 -8.08
CA PRO A 71 -18.48 8.14 -7.40
C PRO A 71 -19.37 8.93 -8.35
N GLU A 72 -20.51 8.33 -8.72
CA GLU A 72 -21.50 9.00 -9.55
C GLU A 72 -21.84 10.33 -8.87
N LYS A 73 -21.91 11.41 -9.66
CA LYS A 73 -22.57 12.64 -9.19
C LYS A 73 -23.88 12.23 -8.51
N PRO A 74 -24.22 12.77 -7.33
CA PRO A 74 -25.49 12.45 -6.70
C PRO A 74 -26.60 12.67 -7.73
N LYS A 75 -27.32 11.61 -8.08
CA LYS A 75 -28.48 11.73 -8.96
C LYS A 75 -29.50 12.63 -8.24
N PRO A 76 -29.94 13.74 -8.84
CA PRO A 76 -30.98 14.57 -8.25
C PRO A 76 -32.29 13.78 -8.32
N GLY A 77 -32.64 13.05 -7.26
CA GLY A 77 -33.86 12.23 -7.28
C GLY A 77 -34.05 11.20 -6.15
N GLY A 78 -33.14 11.10 -5.17
CA GLY A 78 -33.36 10.24 -4.01
C GLY A 78 -34.25 10.93 -2.97
N LYS A 79 -35.47 10.43 -2.78
CA LYS A 79 -36.43 10.90 -1.77
C LYS A 79 -35.74 11.11 -0.42
N THR A 80 -35.92 12.30 0.15
CA THR A 80 -35.52 12.64 1.52
C THR A 80 -35.99 11.54 2.49
N PRO A 81 -35.11 10.96 3.31
CA PRO A 81 -35.54 10.08 4.39
C PRO A 81 -36.43 10.88 5.36
N PRO A 82 -37.35 10.21 6.09
CA PRO A 82 -38.35 10.90 6.90
C PRO A 82 -37.63 11.74 7.96
N ARG A 83 -37.96 13.02 7.97
CA ARG A 83 -37.60 13.98 9.01
C ARG A 83 -38.21 13.47 10.32
N GLY A 84 -37.40 12.82 11.14
CA GLY A 84 -37.70 12.66 12.56
C GLY A 84 -37.80 14.05 13.16
N GLU A 85 -38.93 14.33 13.81
CA GLU A 85 -39.10 15.54 14.61
C GLU A 85 -38.13 15.47 15.79
N GLU A 86 -37.04 16.23 15.71
CA GLU A 86 -36.24 16.60 16.87
C GLU A 86 -36.43 18.09 17.19
N PRO A 87 -36.38 18.46 18.48
CA PRO A 87 -36.80 19.76 18.97
C PRO A 87 -35.77 20.83 18.59
N GLY A 88 -36.25 22.03 18.30
CA GLY A 88 -35.45 23.15 17.81
C GLY A 88 -34.19 23.44 18.62
N GLY A 89 -33.06 23.43 17.93
CA GLY A 89 -31.78 24.00 18.36
C GLY A 89 -30.97 24.38 17.11
N GLY A 90 -30.62 25.64 16.98
CA GLY A 90 -29.79 26.13 15.85
C GLY A 90 -28.43 25.43 15.84
N GLY A 91 -28.16 24.64 14.80
CA GLY A 91 -26.90 23.95 14.60
C GLY A 91 -26.05 24.67 13.55
N GLU A 92 -24.93 25.22 13.99
CA GLU A 92 -23.91 25.85 13.15
C GLU A 92 -23.39 24.85 12.10
N ASP A 93 -23.15 25.33 10.86
CA ASP A 93 -22.37 24.58 9.88
C ASP A 93 -21.04 24.15 10.56
N PRO A 94 -20.63 22.88 10.47
CA PRO A 94 -19.40 22.44 11.11
C PRO A 94 -18.23 23.33 10.66
N LEU A 95 -17.52 23.90 11.62
CA LEU A 95 -16.36 24.75 11.36
C LEU A 95 -15.32 23.98 10.55
N VAL A 96 -15.17 24.34 9.27
CA VAL A 96 -14.17 23.76 8.36
C VAL A 96 -12.83 24.43 8.60
N VAL A 97 -11.84 23.64 9.02
CA VAL A 97 -10.47 24.08 9.33
C VAL A 97 -9.58 23.59 8.20
N ILE A 98 -9.24 24.48 7.27
CA ILE A 98 -8.59 24.13 5.99
C ILE A 98 -7.13 23.70 6.14
N ASP A 99 -6.41 24.26 7.11
CA ASP A 99 -4.99 23.98 7.38
C ASP A 99 -4.77 22.64 8.09
N LYS A 100 -5.80 22.12 8.76
CA LYS A 100 -5.79 20.80 9.37
C LYS A 100 -6.33 19.74 8.41
N ILE A 101 -5.47 18.82 8.01
CA ILE A 101 -5.76 17.81 6.98
C ILE A 101 -5.95 16.45 7.62
N ILE A 102 -7.00 15.73 7.21
CA ILE A 102 -7.40 14.42 7.74
C ILE A 102 -7.67 13.41 6.62
N ASN A 103 -7.54 12.12 6.93
CA ASN A 103 -8.01 11.03 6.07
C ASN A 103 -9.40 10.57 6.52
N LEU A 104 -10.36 10.64 5.60
CA LEU A 104 -11.74 10.18 5.78
C LEU A 104 -11.94 8.74 5.27
N GLY A 105 -10.98 8.23 4.49
CA GLY A 105 -11.01 6.91 3.90
C GLY A 105 -10.46 5.81 4.82
N LYS A 106 -10.25 4.62 4.26
CA LYS A 106 -9.61 3.52 4.98
C LYS A 106 -8.13 3.81 5.17
N LYS A 107 -7.59 3.33 6.30
CA LYS A 107 -6.18 3.50 6.68
C LYS A 107 -5.35 2.28 6.34
N ILE A 108 -5.92 1.09 6.44
CA ILE A 108 -5.25 -0.18 6.19
C ILE A 108 -6.19 -1.05 5.36
N TRP A 109 -5.68 -1.61 4.27
CA TRP A 109 -6.41 -2.63 3.50
C TRP A 109 -5.47 -3.57 2.76
N GLU A 110 -5.93 -4.82 2.62
CA GLU A 110 -5.27 -5.83 1.80
C GLU A 110 -5.71 -5.68 0.33
N ILE A 111 -4.75 -5.84 -0.57
CA ILE A 111 -4.92 -5.75 -2.03
C ILE A 111 -4.90 -7.16 -2.61
N ILE A 112 -3.97 -7.98 -2.14
CA ILE A 112 -3.83 -9.40 -2.48
C ILE A 112 -3.63 -10.16 -1.17
N GLU A 113 -4.41 -11.22 -0.96
CA GLU A 113 -4.27 -12.15 0.17
C GLU A 113 -4.21 -13.57 -0.38
N ALA A 114 -3.18 -14.32 0.00
CA ALA A 114 -2.99 -15.72 -0.41
C ALA A 114 -3.21 -15.92 -1.93
N ASN A 115 -2.55 -15.08 -2.75
CA ASN A 115 -2.56 -15.11 -4.22
C ASN A 115 -3.86 -14.66 -4.89
N LYS A 116 -4.83 -14.17 -4.13
CA LYS A 116 -6.12 -13.70 -4.66
C LYS A 116 -6.27 -12.20 -4.44
N PRO A 117 -6.73 -11.44 -5.44
CA PRO A 117 -7.21 -10.08 -5.22
C PRO A 117 -8.28 -10.04 -4.12
N VAL A 118 -8.16 -9.11 -3.16
CA VAL A 118 -9.14 -8.89 -2.06
C VAL A 118 -9.89 -7.57 -2.24
N VAL A 119 -9.80 -6.97 -3.43
CA VAL A 119 -10.16 -5.56 -3.58
C VAL A 119 -11.67 -5.33 -3.61
N ASN A 120 -12.13 -4.44 -2.74
CA ASN A 120 -13.43 -3.77 -2.83
C ASN A 120 -13.20 -2.28 -3.13
N ILE A 121 -12.98 -1.97 -4.42
CA ILE A 121 -12.53 -0.66 -4.93
C ILE A 121 -13.46 0.47 -4.50
N GLN A 122 -14.75 0.18 -4.28
CA GLN A 122 -15.76 1.17 -3.88
C GLN A 122 -15.53 1.72 -2.46
N THR A 123 -14.81 1.00 -1.59
CA THR A 123 -14.68 1.34 -0.16
C THR A 123 -13.25 1.35 0.38
N THR A 124 -12.24 1.04 -0.45
CA THR A 124 -10.83 0.96 -0.05
C THR A 124 -10.00 2.03 -0.75
N TYR A 125 -10.04 3.24 -0.20
CA TYR A 125 -9.20 4.35 -0.64
C TYR A 125 -8.82 5.24 0.54
N GLY A 126 -7.71 5.96 0.40
CA GLY A 126 -7.32 7.05 1.29
C GLY A 126 -7.69 8.42 0.73
N THR A 127 -7.90 9.39 1.62
CA THR A 127 -8.05 10.81 1.30
C THR A 127 -7.10 11.65 2.13
N ALA A 128 -6.86 12.88 1.71
CA ALA A 128 -6.28 13.92 2.55
C ALA A 128 -7.04 15.22 2.25
N THR A 129 -7.98 15.56 3.14
CA THR A 129 -8.96 16.64 2.99
C THR A 129 -9.03 17.52 4.25
N PRO A 130 -9.59 18.74 4.21
CA PRO A 130 -9.77 19.58 5.39
C PRO A 130 -10.51 18.88 6.53
N GLN A 131 -10.22 19.27 7.76
CA GLN A 131 -11.05 18.92 8.89
C GLN A 131 -12.40 19.64 8.79
N GLY A 132 -13.49 18.95 9.08
CA GLY A 132 -14.84 19.52 9.15
C GLY A 132 -15.70 19.25 7.91
N ILE A 133 -15.11 18.78 6.81
CA ILE A 133 -15.90 18.24 5.69
C ILE A 133 -16.30 16.79 5.96
N SER A 134 -17.44 16.36 5.41
CA SER A 134 -17.89 14.96 5.51
C SER A 134 -17.61 14.13 4.25
N HIS A 135 -17.39 14.78 3.10
CA HIS A 135 -17.16 14.08 1.83
C HIS A 135 -16.39 14.95 0.83
N TRP A 136 -15.52 14.33 0.02
CA TRP A 136 -14.67 15.03 -0.96
C TRP A 136 -15.47 15.75 -2.07
N THR A 137 -16.76 15.42 -2.25
CA THR A 137 -17.66 16.15 -3.17
C THR A 137 -17.97 17.59 -2.74
N GLN A 138 -17.64 17.95 -1.50
CA GLN A 138 -17.71 19.34 -1.02
C GLN A 138 -16.55 20.20 -1.54
N LEU A 139 -15.57 19.58 -2.20
CA LEU A 139 -14.43 20.22 -2.85
C LEU A 139 -14.64 20.23 -4.36
N ALA A 140 -14.03 21.21 -5.02
CA ALA A 140 -14.08 21.38 -6.47
C ALA A 140 -12.67 21.42 -7.09
N GLY A 141 -12.57 21.56 -8.41
CA GLY A 141 -11.29 21.75 -9.11
C GLY A 141 -10.41 20.50 -9.25
N TRP A 142 -10.96 19.31 -8.99
CA TRP A 142 -10.26 18.04 -9.17
C TRP A 142 -9.69 17.88 -10.58
N LYS A 143 -8.43 17.46 -10.67
CA LYS A 143 -7.81 17.01 -11.91
C LYS A 143 -8.33 15.62 -12.29
N ALA A 144 -8.13 15.23 -13.55
CA ALA A 144 -8.41 13.88 -13.99
C ALA A 144 -7.64 12.86 -13.12
N PRO A 145 -8.23 11.70 -12.78
CA PRO A 145 -7.52 10.66 -12.06
C PRO A 145 -6.26 10.23 -12.80
N GLU A 146 -5.15 10.19 -12.09
CA GLU A 146 -3.89 9.69 -12.59
C GLU A 146 -3.68 8.26 -12.09
N GLY A 147 -3.22 7.38 -12.98
CA GLY A 147 -2.79 6.05 -12.58
C GLY A 147 -1.41 5.70 -13.08
N THR A 148 -0.69 4.93 -12.27
CA THR A 148 0.64 4.41 -12.59
C THR A 148 0.62 2.89 -12.42
N VAL A 149 1.02 2.15 -13.44
CA VAL A 149 1.11 0.69 -13.38
C VAL A 149 2.48 0.25 -12.89
N TYR A 150 2.48 -0.71 -11.98
CA TYR A 150 3.64 -1.36 -11.41
C TYR A 150 3.58 -2.87 -11.63
N GLY A 151 4.74 -3.49 -11.78
CA GLY A 151 4.91 -4.95 -11.81
C GLY A 151 5.75 -5.40 -10.62
N PHE A 152 5.29 -6.43 -9.89
CA PHE A 152 6.05 -7.12 -8.85
C PHE A 152 6.46 -8.50 -9.39
N TYR A 153 7.76 -8.80 -9.30
CA TYR A 153 8.34 -10.03 -9.81
C TYR A 153 9.21 -10.71 -8.77
N ALA A 154 9.15 -12.04 -8.69
CA ALA A 154 10.08 -12.87 -7.92
C ALA A 154 10.34 -14.21 -8.61
N LYS A 155 11.53 -14.76 -8.40
CA LYS A 155 11.98 -16.05 -8.91
C LYS A 155 12.35 -17.00 -7.77
N ASN A 156 12.31 -18.30 -8.05
CA ASN A 156 12.88 -19.31 -7.16
C ASN A 156 14.39 -19.53 -7.41
N ALA A 157 15.01 -20.42 -6.63
CA ALA A 157 16.43 -20.74 -6.75
C ALA A 157 16.84 -21.37 -8.09
N TYR A 158 15.89 -21.82 -8.92
CA TYR A 158 16.13 -22.26 -10.30
C TYR A 158 16.02 -21.13 -11.33
N GLY A 159 15.69 -19.91 -10.91
CA GLY A 159 15.48 -18.76 -11.79
C GLY A 159 14.12 -18.75 -12.50
N ALA A 160 13.22 -19.68 -12.15
CA ALA A 160 11.85 -19.70 -12.65
C ALA A 160 11.01 -18.61 -11.97
N THR A 161 10.19 -17.90 -12.74
CA THR A 161 9.28 -16.88 -12.22
C THR A 161 8.19 -17.54 -11.39
N VAL A 162 8.08 -17.16 -10.12
CA VAL A 162 7.09 -17.71 -9.18
C VAL A 162 6.05 -16.69 -8.74
N ILE A 163 6.34 -15.40 -8.91
CA ILE A 163 5.39 -14.30 -8.72
C ILE A 163 5.52 -13.35 -9.91
N ASN A 164 4.38 -13.06 -10.53
CA ASN A 164 4.22 -12.04 -11.55
C ASN A 164 2.88 -11.33 -11.30
N VAL A 165 2.96 -10.16 -10.66
CA VAL A 165 1.79 -9.38 -10.30
C VAL A 165 1.88 -8.03 -10.98
N ARG A 166 0.77 -7.55 -11.55
CA ARG A 166 0.65 -6.16 -11.98
C ARG A 166 -0.42 -5.48 -11.16
N TYR A 167 -0.17 -4.26 -10.74
CA TYR A 167 -1.13 -3.44 -10.02
C TYR A 167 -1.01 -1.98 -10.45
N GLN A 168 -2.08 -1.23 -10.29
CA GLN A 168 -2.18 0.17 -10.63
C GLN A 168 -2.41 1.00 -9.37
N VAL A 169 -1.57 2.02 -9.17
CA VAL A 169 -1.79 3.04 -8.14
C VAL A 169 -2.62 4.15 -8.77
N LEU A 170 -3.83 4.37 -8.25
CA LEU A 170 -4.75 5.41 -8.67
C LEU A 170 -4.75 6.56 -7.66
N ARG A 171 -4.85 7.79 -8.15
CA ARG A 171 -4.91 9.00 -7.33
C ARG A 171 -5.66 10.13 -8.05
N THR A 172 -6.44 10.89 -7.30
CA THR A 172 -7.08 12.12 -7.78
C THR A 172 -6.60 13.29 -6.93
N CYS A 173 -6.12 14.35 -7.58
CA CYS A 173 -5.49 15.50 -6.93
C CYS A 173 -6.11 16.83 -7.39
N GLY A 174 -5.70 17.94 -6.78
CA GLY A 174 -6.10 19.30 -7.16
C GLY A 174 -7.44 19.77 -6.59
N GLY A 175 -8.10 18.97 -5.73
CA GLY A 175 -9.32 19.41 -5.06
C GLY A 175 -9.04 20.65 -4.22
N ASN A 176 -9.96 21.61 -4.21
CA ASN A 176 -9.88 22.82 -3.40
C ASN A 176 -11.20 23.05 -2.66
N TYR A 177 -11.11 23.66 -1.49
CA TYR A 177 -12.28 24.08 -0.71
C TYR A 177 -12.45 25.59 -0.88
N LYS A 178 -13.51 26.02 -1.56
CA LYS A 178 -13.80 27.44 -1.86
C LYS A 178 -12.60 28.18 -2.50
N GLY A 179 -11.90 27.51 -3.43
CA GLY A 179 -10.73 28.08 -4.12
C GLY A 179 -9.43 28.05 -3.32
N LYS A 180 -9.41 27.41 -2.14
CA LYS A 180 -8.22 27.31 -1.28
C LYS A 180 -7.73 25.87 -1.15
N GLY A 181 -6.41 25.74 -1.18
CA GLY A 181 -5.69 24.50 -0.98
C GLY A 181 -5.78 23.49 -2.12
N GLN A 182 -4.97 22.45 -2.01
CA GLN A 182 -4.88 21.34 -2.94
C GLN A 182 -4.91 20.02 -2.16
N TYR A 183 -5.97 19.25 -2.36
CA TYR A 183 -6.30 18.06 -1.58
C TYR A 183 -6.22 16.78 -2.43
N LEU A 184 -6.23 15.63 -1.74
CA LEU A 184 -6.14 14.30 -2.35
C LEU A 184 -7.40 13.48 -2.06
N THR A 185 -7.88 12.76 -3.08
CA THR A 185 -8.93 11.75 -2.92
C THR A 185 -8.65 10.54 -3.80
N ALA A 186 -9.39 9.46 -3.56
CA ALA A 186 -9.33 8.22 -4.34
C ALA A 186 -7.90 7.66 -4.48
N VAL A 187 -7.05 7.80 -3.44
CA VAL A 187 -5.72 7.18 -3.42
C VAL A 187 -5.92 5.70 -3.13
N THR A 188 -5.74 4.85 -4.14
CA THR A 188 -5.98 3.41 -4.04
C THR A 188 -5.02 2.60 -4.91
N ILE A 189 -4.99 1.29 -4.67
CA ILE A 189 -4.21 0.32 -5.43
C ILE A 189 -5.13 -0.78 -5.93
N GLU A 190 -5.10 -1.03 -7.23
CA GLU A 190 -5.93 -2.03 -7.91
C GLU A 190 -5.03 -3.10 -8.56
N PRO A 191 -5.20 -4.39 -8.24
CA PRO A 191 -4.48 -5.47 -8.92
C PRO A 191 -5.06 -5.65 -10.32
N LEU A 192 -4.19 -5.72 -11.31
CA LEU A 192 -4.52 -5.97 -12.70
C LEU A 192 -4.37 -7.45 -13.05
N THR A 193 -3.26 -8.06 -12.63
CA THR A 193 -2.98 -9.50 -12.81
C THR A 193 -2.28 -10.04 -11.57
N VAL A 194 -2.62 -11.27 -11.18
CA VAL A 194 -2.01 -11.95 -10.02
C VAL A 194 -1.69 -13.38 -10.41
N ASP A 195 -0.46 -13.61 -10.84
CA ASP A 195 0.05 -14.94 -11.18
C ASP A 195 1.07 -15.37 -10.12
N VAL A 196 0.72 -16.39 -9.34
CA VAL A 196 1.58 -16.95 -8.29
C VAL A 196 1.64 -18.47 -8.42
N LEU A 197 2.86 -19.01 -8.49
CA LEU A 197 3.08 -20.44 -8.65
C LEU A 197 2.62 -21.20 -7.41
N TRP A 198 2.19 -22.44 -7.60
CA TRP A 198 1.85 -23.34 -6.50
C TRP A 198 3.00 -23.48 -5.50
N GLY A 199 2.67 -23.58 -4.21
CA GLY A 199 3.66 -23.62 -3.13
C GLY A 199 4.06 -22.25 -2.58
N TYR A 200 3.62 -21.16 -3.23
CA TYR A 200 3.85 -19.78 -2.79
C TYR A 200 2.57 -19.11 -2.34
N LYS A 201 2.69 -18.18 -1.39
CA LYS A 201 1.63 -17.26 -0.95
C LYS A 201 2.15 -15.85 -0.99
N PHE A 202 1.54 -15.02 -1.83
CA PHE A 202 1.84 -13.61 -1.94
C PHE A 202 0.74 -12.79 -1.28
N ASN A 203 1.15 -11.82 -0.48
CA ASN A 203 0.27 -10.78 0.05
C ASN A 203 0.82 -9.40 -0.32
N LEU A 204 -0.10 -8.49 -0.58
CA LEU A 204 0.19 -7.08 -0.85
C LEU A 204 -0.87 -6.25 -0.14
N GLY A 205 -0.45 -5.30 0.68
CA GLY A 205 -1.33 -4.41 1.43
C GLY A 205 -0.78 -3.00 1.46
N VAL A 206 -1.63 -2.06 1.87
CA VAL A 206 -1.23 -0.66 2.04
C VAL A 206 -1.72 -0.13 3.37
N GLU A 207 -0.90 0.71 3.97
CA GLU A 207 -1.17 1.42 5.20
C GLU A 207 -0.90 2.91 5.00
N ILE A 208 -1.84 3.75 5.39
CA ILE A 208 -1.72 5.21 5.43
C ILE A 208 -1.88 5.61 6.89
N PRO A 209 -0.77 5.73 7.64
CA PRO A 209 -0.82 6.21 9.03
C PRO A 209 -1.36 7.64 9.07
N ASP A 210 -2.18 7.99 10.05
CA ASP A 210 -2.65 9.38 10.19
C ASP A 210 -1.48 10.36 10.38
N SER A 211 -0.41 9.90 11.04
CA SER A 211 0.83 10.66 11.22
C SER A 211 1.59 10.92 9.92
N SER A 212 1.26 10.24 8.83
CA SER A 212 1.85 10.47 7.51
C SER A 212 1.18 11.63 6.75
N ILE A 213 0.04 12.10 7.24
CA ILE A 213 -0.74 13.17 6.61
C ILE A 213 -0.25 14.50 7.15
N ALA A 214 0.10 15.40 6.23
CA ALA A 214 0.64 16.70 6.58
C ALA A 214 0.14 17.78 5.64
N ASN A 215 0.15 19.02 6.13
CA ASN A 215 0.08 20.20 5.29
C ASN A 215 1.51 20.58 4.85
N ALA A 216 1.82 20.38 3.57
CA ALA A 216 3.09 20.76 2.95
C ALA A 216 3.07 22.21 2.40
N GLY A 217 1.95 22.92 2.56
CA GLY A 217 1.72 24.29 2.10
C GLY A 217 1.67 25.26 3.28
N THR A 218 0.83 26.30 3.18
CA THR A 218 0.60 27.24 4.27
C THR A 218 -0.76 27.02 4.93
N ALA A 219 -1.06 27.76 5.99
CA ALA A 219 -2.38 27.70 6.61
C ALA A 219 -3.47 28.31 5.69
N GLU A 220 -3.11 29.33 4.92
CA GLU A 220 -4.01 30.06 4.02
C GLU A 220 -4.20 29.37 2.65
N ASP A 221 -3.19 28.61 2.21
CA ASP A 221 -3.24 27.77 1.02
C ASP A 221 -2.66 26.37 1.31
N PRO A 222 -3.47 25.48 1.93
CA PRO A 222 -3.02 24.17 2.36
C PRO A 222 -2.67 23.25 1.21
N LEU A 223 -1.56 22.52 1.32
CA LEU A 223 -1.16 21.52 0.33
C LEU A 223 -1.10 20.15 0.98
N ALA A 224 -2.12 19.33 0.75
CA ALA A 224 -2.22 18.02 1.36
C ALA A 224 -1.09 17.11 0.90
N ALA A 225 -0.44 16.44 1.84
CA ALA A 225 0.52 15.39 1.59
C ALA A 225 0.16 14.13 2.40
N MET A 226 0.51 12.97 1.88
CA MET A 226 0.37 11.69 2.58
C MET A 226 1.54 10.76 2.24
N GLN A 227 1.87 9.84 3.14
CA GLN A 227 2.89 8.80 2.89
C GLN A 227 2.33 7.38 3.02
N PRO A 228 1.78 6.79 1.95
CA PRO A 228 1.36 5.40 1.95
C PRO A 228 2.55 4.46 2.05
N LEU A 229 2.43 3.49 2.94
CA LEU A 229 3.33 2.38 3.12
C LEU A 229 2.74 1.14 2.44
N VAL A 230 3.32 0.74 1.32
CA VAL A 230 2.97 -0.50 0.62
C VAL A 230 3.80 -1.62 1.24
N LYS A 231 3.13 -2.66 1.74
CA LYS A 231 3.74 -3.83 2.38
C LYS A 231 3.50 -5.06 1.52
N TRP A 232 4.50 -5.92 1.41
CA TRP A 232 4.36 -7.21 0.73
C TRP A 232 4.95 -8.33 1.57
N SER A 233 4.43 -9.53 1.39
CA SER A 233 5.04 -10.76 1.90
C SER A 233 4.93 -11.90 0.90
N ILE A 234 5.96 -12.76 0.91
CA ILE A 234 6.04 -14.00 0.16
C ILE A 234 6.29 -15.11 1.17
N ALA A 235 5.33 -16.00 1.35
CA ALA A 235 5.47 -17.17 2.20
C ALA A 235 5.54 -18.45 1.36
N THR A 236 6.39 -19.36 1.81
CA THR A 236 6.55 -20.73 1.31
C THR A 236 6.49 -21.68 2.51
N VAL A 237 6.53 -22.99 2.27
CA VAL A 237 6.68 -23.97 3.36
C VAL A 237 7.97 -23.75 4.15
N LEU A 238 9.01 -23.24 3.50
CA LEU A 238 10.36 -23.16 4.06
C LEU A 238 10.63 -21.83 4.78
N LYS A 239 10.12 -20.73 4.23
CA LYS A 239 10.47 -19.37 4.66
C LYS A 239 9.38 -18.36 4.30
N GLU A 240 9.33 -17.29 5.09
CA GLU A 240 8.65 -16.05 4.76
C GLU A 240 9.66 -14.93 4.48
N SER A 241 9.43 -14.16 3.42
CA SER A 241 10.15 -12.95 3.06
C SER A 241 9.17 -11.79 3.01
N ASN A 242 9.55 -10.61 3.49
CA ASN A 242 8.67 -9.45 3.46
C ASN A 242 9.46 -8.17 3.19
N GLY A 243 8.74 -7.13 2.80
CA GLY A 243 9.32 -5.82 2.56
C GLY A 243 8.27 -4.73 2.54
N ARG A 244 8.76 -3.49 2.45
CA ARG A 244 7.91 -2.31 2.43
C ARG A 244 8.49 -1.22 1.52
N SER A 245 7.61 -0.47 0.88
CA SER A 245 7.91 0.74 0.11
C SER A 245 7.08 1.90 0.63
N LEU A 246 7.73 3.03 0.83
CA LEU A 246 7.17 4.29 1.29
C LEU A 246 7.08 5.24 0.11
N TYR A 247 5.86 5.65 -0.19
CA TYR A 247 5.57 6.64 -1.22
C TYR A 247 5.23 7.98 -0.59
N TYR A 248 5.43 9.06 -1.34
CA TYR A 248 5.02 10.41 -1.00
C TYR A 248 4.09 10.92 -2.08
N LEU A 249 2.86 11.26 -1.70
CA LEU A 249 1.85 11.84 -2.58
C LEU A 249 1.49 13.24 -2.08
N ARG A 250 1.20 14.14 -3.01
CA ARG A 250 0.81 15.53 -2.69
C ARG A 250 -0.35 16.02 -3.56
N GLY A 251 -1.16 16.91 -3.02
CA GLY A 251 -2.39 17.43 -3.62
C GLY A 251 -2.21 18.17 -4.94
N ASP A 252 -0.98 18.55 -5.30
CA ASP A 252 -0.65 19.14 -6.60
C ASP A 252 -0.36 18.10 -7.70
N GLY A 253 -0.21 16.82 -7.33
CA GLY A 253 0.07 15.70 -8.22
C GLY A 253 1.47 15.10 -8.04
N LEU A 254 2.31 15.64 -7.15
CA LEU A 254 3.62 15.03 -6.87
C LEU A 254 3.43 13.59 -6.37
N PHE A 255 4.16 12.66 -7.00
CA PHE A 255 4.21 11.27 -6.59
C PHE A 255 5.64 10.73 -6.70
N LYS A 256 6.21 10.30 -5.58
CA LYS A 256 7.60 9.82 -5.50
C LYS A 256 7.72 8.65 -4.53
N GLU A 257 8.56 7.68 -4.86
CA GLU A 257 9.05 6.71 -3.87
C GLU A 257 10.18 7.32 -3.05
N ILE A 258 10.05 7.33 -1.73
CA ILE A 258 10.99 8.02 -0.82
C ILE A 258 11.73 7.07 0.13
N GLY A 259 11.32 5.80 0.20
CA GLY A 259 12.03 4.80 0.98
C GLY A 259 11.60 3.39 0.60
N GLY A 260 12.54 2.49 0.39
CA GLY A 260 12.28 1.14 -0.07
C GLY A 260 13.57 0.52 -0.60
N PRO A 261 13.63 -0.80 -0.82
CA PRO A 261 14.84 -1.47 -1.33
C PRO A 261 15.20 -1.08 -2.77
N PHE A 262 14.53 -0.08 -3.36
CA PHE A 262 14.51 0.20 -4.80
C PHE A 262 15.18 1.53 -5.17
N GLY A 263 15.56 2.37 -4.21
CA GLY A 263 16.22 3.65 -4.47
C GLY A 263 17.74 3.56 -4.41
N GLN A 264 18.41 3.23 -5.53
CA GLN A 264 19.67 3.88 -6.01
C GLN A 264 20.47 3.14 -7.11
N ALA A 265 20.06 1.98 -7.63
CA ALA A 265 20.91 1.27 -8.63
C ALA A 265 20.22 0.65 -9.85
N TYR A 266 18.89 0.75 -10.02
CA TYR A 266 18.16 -0.14 -10.93
C TYR A 266 17.58 0.50 -12.21
N ASP A 267 17.64 1.82 -12.37
CA ASP A 267 16.64 2.51 -13.21
C ASP A 267 16.86 2.54 -14.74
N ASP A 268 18.08 2.40 -15.29
CA ASP A 268 18.24 2.59 -16.75
C ASP A 268 18.62 1.34 -17.55
N SER A 269 19.44 0.46 -16.99
CA SER A 269 19.89 -0.74 -17.71
C SER A 269 18.83 -1.83 -17.76
N VAL A 270 17.97 -1.91 -16.73
CA VAL A 270 16.96 -2.96 -16.62
C VAL A 270 15.69 -2.62 -17.39
N ALA A 271 15.26 -1.35 -17.37
CA ALA A 271 14.13 -0.91 -18.20
C ALA A 271 14.39 -1.25 -19.68
N LYS A 272 15.63 -1.06 -20.16
CA LYS A 272 16.08 -1.46 -21.50
C LYS A 272 16.09 -2.98 -21.70
N ALA A 273 16.53 -3.75 -20.69
CA ALA A 273 16.55 -5.21 -20.78
C ALA A 273 15.14 -5.83 -20.80
N LEU A 274 14.20 -5.25 -20.05
CA LEU A 274 12.80 -5.68 -20.00
C LEU A 274 12.03 -5.30 -21.26
N ASP A 275 12.23 -4.09 -21.81
CA ASP A 275 11.63 -3.71 -23.09
C ASP A 275 12.09 -4.63 -24.24
N LYS A 276 13.37 -5.05 -24.20
CA LYS A 276 13.88 -6.07 -25.12
C LYS A 276 13.18 -7.42 -24.91
N ALA A 277 13.08 -7.91 -23.68
CA ALA A 277 12.47 -9.21 -23.39
C ALA A 277 10.97 -9.27 -23.74
N VAL A 278 10.21 -8.21 -23.47
CA VAL A 278 8.77 -8.13 -23.79
C VAL A 278 8.54 -8.10 -25.30
N LYS A 279 9.42 -7.50 -26.09
CA LYS A 279 9.33 -7.51 -27.56
C LYS A 279 9.55 -8.89 -28.18
N TYR A 280 10.35 -9.76 -27.55
CA TYR A 280 10.63 -11.12 -28.05
C TYR A 280 9.58 -12.15 -27.65
N SER A 281 8.66 -11.86 -26.72
CA SER A 281 7.62 -12.81 -26.29
C SER A 281 6.32 -12.73 -27.12
N PHE A 282 6.26 -11.84 -28.11
CA PHE A 282 5.08 -11.62 -28.99
C PHE A 282 5.41 -11.66 -30.49
N GLN A 283 6.51 -12.31 -30.87
CA GLN A 283 6.80 -12.77 -32.24
C GLN A 283 6.80 -14.30 -32.24
#